data_AF-A0A3R7YRZ1-F1
#
_entry.id   AF-A0A3R7YRZ1-F1
#
_cell.length_a   1.000
_cell.length_b   1.000
_cell.length_c   1.000
_cell.angle_alpha   90.00
_cell.angle_beta   90.00
_cell.angle_gamma   90.00
#
_symmetry.space_group_name_H-M   'P 1'
#
loop_
_entity.id
_entity.type
_entity.pdbx_description
1 polymer ?
#
loop_
_entity_poly.entity_id
_entity_poly.type
_entity_poly.pdbx_seq_one_letter_code
_entity_poly.pdbx_strand_id
1 'polypeptide(L)'
;MLITYSIILAPTLIFVFANSLASWVSMLLIVSIALTFLSFSMVACSDPGVIREHYVNAVGDDAGILCGTLVLPLSLFVTLMDVAHCQIRRPLNAIHCYECEVCIDGMDHHCPWTGKCIGKKTLYWFYLFLWMICIHMTFGIGTVVYYCIGGRTS
;
A
#
# COMPACT_ATOMS: atom_id res chain seq x y z
N MET A 1 -2.89 -10.31 -1.74
CA MET A 1 -2.75 -10.22 -0.27
C MET A 1 -1.98 -11.40 0.32
N LEU A 2 -2.51 -12.65 0.28
CA LEU A 2 -1.86 -13.81 0.94
C LEU A 2 -0.43 -14.07 0.43
N ILE A 3 -0.23 -14.03 -0.89
CA ILE A 3 1.09 -14.22 -1.51
C ILE A 3 2.12 -13.22 -0.96
N THR A 4 1.74 -11.94 -0.87
CA THR A 4 2.62 -10.88 -0.37
C THR A 4 3.00 -11.11 1.09
N TYR A 5 2.05 -11.53 1.93
CA TYR A 5 2.33 -11.92 3.31
C TYR A 5 3.33 -13.08 3.39
N SER A 6 3.16 -14.10 2.54
CA SER A 6 4.08 -15.24 2.48
C SER A 6 5.50 -14.81 2.06
N ILE A 7 5.62 -13.93 1.06
CA ILE A 7 6.92 -13.41 0.58
C ILE A 7 7.62 -12.60 1.68
N ILE A 8 6.88 -11.81 2.45
CA ILE A 8 7.43 -11.00 3.54
C ILE A 8 7.89 -11.89 4.70
N LEU A 9 7.05 -12.84 5.15
CA LEU A 9 7.33 -13.62 6.38
C LEU A 9 8.27 -14.81 6.17
N ALA A 10 8.08 -15.58 5.09
CA ALA A 10 8.71 -16.90 4.97
C ALA A 10 10.24 -16.87 5.00
N PRO A 11 10.95 -15.97 4.28
CA PRO A 11 12.42 -15.94 4.29
C PRO A 11 12.99 -15.71 5.69
N THR A 12 12.39 -14.78 6.44
CA THR A 12 12.83 -14.43 7.79
C THR A 12 12.52 -15.53 8.79
N LEU A 13 11.34 -16.15 8.72
CA LEU A 13 11.01 -17.28 9.59
C LEU A 13 11.94 -18.47 9.32
N ILE A 14 12.18 -18.83 8.06
CA ILE A 14 13.11 -19.90 7.69
C ILE A 14 14.50 -19.61 8.24
N PHE A 15 15.01 -18.40 8.06
CA PHE A 15 16.32 -18.00 8.58
C PHE A 15 16.39 -18.08 10.11
N VAL A 16 15.36 -17.59 10.80
CA VAL A 16 15.30 -17.60 12.27
C VAL A 16 15.17 -19.01 12.83
N PHE A 17 14.45 -19.93 12.18
CA PHE A 17 14.35 -21.33 12.59
C PHE A 17 15.62 -22.13 12.28
N ALA A 18 16.35 -21.76 11.22
CA ALA A 18 17.62 -22.39 10.87
C ALA A 18 18.79 -21.95 11.79
N ASN A 19 18.64 -20.83 12.51
CA ASN A 19 19.68 -20.26 13.35
C ASN A 19 19.20 -20.14 14.82
N SER A 20 20.10 -19.86 15.75
CA SER A 20 19.72 -19.69 17.15
C SER A 20 18.82 -18.45 17.34
N LEU A 21 17.61 -18.68 17.86
CA LEU A 21 16.65 -17.63 18.18
C LEU A 21 17.17 -16.69 19.28
N ALA A 22 18.07 -17.16 20.15
CA ALA A 22 18.53 -16.42 21.33
C ALA A 22 19.53 -15.29 21.04
N SER A 23 20.00 -15.16 19.79
CA SER A 23 20.89 -14.05 19.44
C SER A 23 20.12 -12.72 19.42
N TRP A 24 20.75 -11.65 19.92
CA TRP A 24 20.17 -10.30 19.84
C TRP A 24 19.89 -9.88 18.39
N VAL A 25 20.70 -10.38 17.44
CA VAL A 25 20.53 -10.19 15.99
C VAL A 25 19.20 -10.79 15.51
N SER A 26 18.87 -12.01 15.95
CA SER A 26 17.60 -12.69 15.63
C SER A 26 16.40 -11.91 16.19
N MET A 27 16.52 -11.35 17.41
CA MET A 27 15.47 -10.54 18.02
C MET A 27 15.20 -9.24 17.24
N LEU A 28 16.25 -8.53 16.80
CA LEU A 28 16.10 -7.34 15.96
C LEU A 28 15.45 -7.68 14.61
N LEU A 29 15.80 -8.82 14.02
CA LEU A 29 15.20 -9.27 12.78
C LEU A 29 13.70 -9.56 12.95
N ILE A 30 13.30 -10.21 14.06
CA ILE A 30 11.90 -10.48 14.41
C ILE A 30 11.10 -9.19 14.62
N VAL A 31 11.68 -8.21 15.32
CA VAL A 31 11.03 -6.90 15.51
C VAL A 31 10.84 -6.19 14.18
N SER A 32 11.87 -6.18 13.32
CA SER A 32 11.79 -5.51 12.01
C SER A 32 10.75 -6.15 11.08
N ILE A 33 10.63 -7.49 11.07
CA ILE A 33 9.61 -8.17 10.27
C ILE A 33 8.21 -7.95 10.84
N ALA A 34 8.04 -7.91 12.16
CA ALA A 34 6.76 -7.61 12.80
C ALA A 34 6.26 -6.21 12.46
N LEU A 35 7.14 -5.20 12.47
CA LEU A 35 6.81 -3.83 12.07
C LEU A 35 6.47 -3.73 10.57
N THR A 36 7.19 -4.46 9.72
CA THR A 36 6.90 -4.55 8.28
C THR A 36 5.54 -5.20 8.03
N PHE A 37 5.23 -6.29 8.73
CA PHE A 37 3.95 -6.97 8.64
C PHE A 37 2.79 -6.10 9.13
N LEU A 38 2.98 -5.41 10.26
CA LEU A 38 1.97 -4.51 10.82
C LEU A 38 1.70 -3.34 9.87
N SER A 39 2.72 -2.65 9.39
CA SER A 39 2.58 -1.54 8.44
C SER A 39 1.92 -2.00 7.13
N PHE A 40 2.32 -3.15 6.57
CA PHE A 40 1.64 -3.73 5.41
C PHE A 40 0.16 -4.03 5.69
N SER A 41 -0.17 -4.55 6.87
CA SER A 41 -1.55 -4.83 7.28
C SER A 41 -2.39 -3.56 7.43
N MET A 42 -1.78 -2.47 7.94
CA MET A 42 -2.43 -1.16 7.97
C MET A 42 -2.76 -0.67 6.55
N VAL A 43 -1.85 -0.87 5.59
CA VAL A 43 -2.14 -0.56 4.18
C VAL A 43 -3.23 -1.46 3.65
N ALA A 44 -3.10 -2.78 3.80
CA ALA A 44 -3.98 -3.82 3.28
C ALA A 44 -5.43 -3.68 3.75
N CYS A 45 -5.62 -3.48 5.05
CA CYS A 45 -6.94 -3.61 5.68
C CYS A 45 -7.68 -2.28 5.85
N SER A 46 -7.04 -1.13 5.62
CA SER A 46 -7.68 0.19 5.80
C SER A 46 -8.50 0.65 4.59
N ASP A 47 -9.48 1.53 4.76
CA ASP A 47 -10.17 2.15 3.62
C ASP A 47 -9.21 3.13 2.89
N PRO A 48 -8.93 2.97 1.58
CA PRO A 48 -8.09 3.92 0.84
C PRO A 48 -8.75 5.29 0.64
N GLY A 49 -10.06 5.40 0.88
CA GLY A 49 -10.85 6.61 0.63
C GLY A 49 -11.93 6.36 -0.42
N VAL A 50 -12.61 5.21 -0.37
CA VAL A 50 -13.71 4.89 -1.30
C VAL A 50 -14.84 5.91 -1.12
N ILE A 51 -15.22 6.57 -2.21
CA ILE A 51 -16.31 7.53 -2.24
C ILE A 51 -17.63 6.77 -2.37
N ARG A 52 -18.53 6.96 -1.41
CA ARG A 52 -19.87 6.34 -1.40
C ARG A 52 -20.90 7.35 -1.87
N GLU A 53 -21.87 6.90 -2.65
CA GLU A 53 -22.95 7.72 -3.23
C GLU A 53 -23.69 8.58 -2.19
N HIS A 54 -23.89 8.05 -0.98
CA HIS A 54 -24.54 8.77 0.12
C HIS A 54 -23.80 10.04 0.58
N TYR A 55 -22.48 10.12 0.38
CA TYR A 55 -21.67 11.31 0.69
C TYR A 55 -21.89 12.41 -0.35
N VAL A 56 -22.09 12.02 -1.61
CA VAL A 56 -22.28 12.93 -2.74
C VAL A 56 -23.62 13.66 -2.66
N ASN A 57 -24.66 12.98 -2.18
CA ASN A 57 -25.98 13.57 -1.98
C ASN A 57 -26.06 14.47 -0.74
N ALA A 58 -25.13 14.34 0.21
CA ALA A 58 -25.12 15.10 1.46
C ALA A 58 -24.36 16.45 1.36
N VAL A 59 -23.36 16.56 0.48
CA VAL A 59 -22.56 17.79 0.27
C VAL A 59 -23.19 18.64 -0.84
N GLY A 60 -24.49 18.91 -0.73
CA GLY A 60 -25.29 19.61 -1.73
C GLY A 60 -24.60 20.84 -2.36
N ASP A 61 -24.78 20.95 -3.67
CA ASP A 61 -24.61 22.07 -4.63
C ASP A 61 -23.38 23.00 -4.64
N ASP A 62 -22.52 23.07 -3.62
CA ASP A 62 -21.52 24.15 -3.54
C ASP A 62 -20.06 23.75 -3.87
N ALA A 63 -19.75 22.46 -4.15
CA ALA A 63 -18.36 22.02 -4.39
C ALA A 63 -18.17 20.92 -5.46
N GLY A 64 -19.22 20.46 -6.12
CA GLY A 64 -19.14 19.38 -7.11
C GLY A 64 -19.16 19.91 -8.55
N ILE A 65 -17.99 19.95 -9.21
CA ILE A 65 -17.94 20.19 -10.66
C ILE A 65 -18.64 19.00 -11.35
N LEU A 66 -19.73 19.29 -12.07
CA LEU A 66 -20.28 18.35 -13.06
C LEU A 66 -19.16 18.06 -14.05
N CYS A 67 -18.88 16.79 -14.32
CA CYS A 67 -17.91 16.48 -15.36
C CYS A 67 -18.33 17.17 -16.66
N GLY A 68 -17.49 18.08 -17.15
CA GLY A 68 -17.72 18.78 -18.40
C GLY A 68 -17.30 20.25 -18.45
N THR A 69 -16.95 20.90 -17.32
CA THR A 69 -16.85 22.39 -17.31
C THR A 69 -15.46 23.04 -17.21
N LEU A 70 -14.31 22.35 -17.26
CA LEU A 70 -13.00 23.05 -17.36
C LEU A 70 -11.85 22.26 -18.03
N VAL A 71 -10.87 23.00 -18.54
CA VAL A 71 -10.10 22.85 -19.80
C VAL A 71 -8.69 22.18 -19.71
N LEU A 72 -8.38 21.26 -20.67
CA LEU A 72 -7.08 20.82 -21.30
C LEU A 72 -5.93 20.19 -20.43
N PRO A 73 -4.92 19.41 -20.95
CA PRO A 73 -4.81 18.31 -21.96
C PRO A 73 -4.41 16.93 -21.34
N LEU A 74 -4.42 15.81 -22.09
CA LEU A 74 -4.17 14.37 -21.71
C LEU A 74 -5.06 13.81 -20.56
N SER A 75 -5.23 14.57 -19.49
CA SER A 75 -6.23 14.39 -18.44
C SER A 75 -7.64 14.21 -19.01
N LEU A 76 -7.97 14.86 -20.14
CA LEU A 76 -9.29 14.79 -20.78
C LEU A 76 -9.71 13.36 -21.19
N PHE A 77 -8.80 12.53 -21.70
CA PHE A 77 -9.16 11.15 -22.08
C PHE A 77 -9.52 10.32 -20.84
N VAL A 78 -8.74 10.46 -19.77
CA VAL A 78 -8.95 9.77 -18.50
C VAL A 78 -10.22 10.27 -17.82
N THR A 79 -10.44 11.59 -17.76
CA THR A 79 -11.62 12.18 -17.13
C THR A 79 -12.92 11.86 -17.88
N LEU A 80 -12.90 11.83 -19.22
CA LEU A 80 -14.09 11.47 -20.01
C LEU A 80 -14.45 9.98 -19.88
N MET A 81 -13.47 9.06 -19.87
CA MET A 81 -13.74 7.63 -19.62
C MET A 81 -14.29 7.39 -18.21
N ASP A 82 -13.72 8.06 -17.22
CA ASP A 82 -14.16 7.94 -15.83
C ASP A 82 -15.63 8.32 -15.64
N VAL A 83 -16.12 9.27 -16.43
CA VAL A 83 -17.47 9.83 -16.30
C VAL A 83 -18.51 9.00 -17.03
N ALA A 84 -18.12 8.29 -18.08
CA ALA A 84 -18.97 7.24 -18.64
C ALA A 84 -19.18 6.09 -17.63
N HIS A 85 -18.16 5.79 -16.81
CA HIS A 85 -18.17 4.65 -15.90
C HIS A 85 -18.83 4.92 -14.54
N CYS A 86 -18.84 6.15 -14.02
CA CYS A 86 -19.56 6.47 -12.78
C CYS A 86 -20.53 7.62 -12.93
N GLN A 87 -21.80 7.32 -12.74
CA GLN A 87 -22.92 8.28 -12.69
C GLN A 87 -22.96 9.05 -11.35
N ILE A 88 -21.81 9.40 -10.77
CA ILE A 88 -21.69 10.00 -9.44
C ILE A 88 -20.94 11.35 -9.55
N ARG A 89 -21.43 12.40 -8.88
CA ARG A 89 -20.74 13.71 -8.77
C ARG A 89 -19.50 13.55 -7.88
N ARG A 90 -18.31 13.83 -8.41
CA ARG A 90 -17.03 13.54 -7.73
C ARG A 90 -16.38 14.82 -7.20
N PRO A 91 -15.68 14.78 -6.04
CA PRO A 91 -14.76 15.84 -5.66
C PRO A 91 -13.58 15.90 -6.62
N LEU A 92 -12.96 17.08 -6.75
CA LEU A 92 -11.97 17.42 -7.80
C LEU A 92 -10.76 16.46 -7.90
N ASN A 93 -10.46 15.72 -6.84
CA ASN A 93 -9.28 14.84 -6.74
C ASN A 93 -9.61 13.34 -6.77
N ALA A 94 -10.86 12.97 -7.05
CA ALA A 94 -11.27 11.57 -7.09
C ALA A 94 -11.05 10.93 -8.46
N ILE A 95 -10.49 9.73 -8.47
CA ILE A 95 -10.19 8.96 -9.69
C ILE A 95 -10.86 7.59 -9.59
N HIS A 96 -11.37 7.08 -10.71
CA HIS A 96 -11.92 5.73 -10.80
C HIS A 96 -10.80 4.71 -10.94
N CYS A 97 -10.88 3.64 -10.15
CA CYS A 97 -10.06 2.46 -10.35
C CYS A 97 -10.88 1.43 -11.12
N TYR A 98 -10.49 1.13 -12.36
CA TYR A 98 -11.17 0.15 -13.20
C TYR A 98 -11.04 -1.27 -12.67
N GLU A 99 -9.95 -1.58 -11.97
CA GLU A 99 -9.71 -2.90 -11.38
C GLU A 99 -10.56 -3.14 -10.11
N CYS A 100 -10.87 -2.08 -9.37
CA CYS A 100 -11.71 -2.18 -8.16
C CYS A 100 -13.15 -1.72 -8.39
N GLU A 101 -13.47 -1.17 -9.57
CA GLU A 101 -14.78 -0.61 -9.95
C GLU A 101 -15.34 0.42 -8.95
N VAL A 102 -14.46 1.22 -8.33
CA VAL A 102 -14.81 2.23 -7.33
C VAL A 102 -14.05 3.53 -7.53
N CYS A 103 -14.65 4.64 -7.10
CA CYS A 103 -13.98 5.94 -7.06
C CYS A 103 -13.23 6.13 -5.74
N ILE A 104 -11.97 6.54 -5.79
CA ILE A 104 -11.12 6.78 -4.62
C ILE A 104 -10.75 8.26 -4.55
N ASP A 105 -10.95 8.90 -3.39
CA ASP A 105 -10.50 10.28 -3.13
C ASP A 105 -8.98 10.35 -3.02
N GLY A 106 -8.35 11.18 -3.84
CA GLY A 106 -6.89 11.31 -3.92
C GLY A 106 -6.23 9.96 -4.19
N MET A 107 -6.74 9.24 -5.21
CA MET A 107 -6.14 7.99 -5.65
C MET A 107 -4.70 8.22 -6.12
N ASP A 108 -3.79 7.36 -5.66
CA ASP A 108 -2.42 7.32 -6.17
C ASP A 108 -2.32 6.23 -7.24
N HIS A 109 -2.57 4.97 -6.88
CA HIS A 109 -2.57 3.85 -7.83
C HIS A 109 -3.36 2.64 -7.30
N HIS A 110 -3.69 1.70 -8.20
CA HIS A 110 -4.03 0.33 -7.81
C HIS A 110 -2.75 -0.47 -7.58
N CYS A 111 -2.56 -1.02 -6.39
CA CYS A 111 -1.35 -1.75 -6.04
C CYS A 111 -1.60 -3.27 -6.13
N PRO A 112 -0.95 -4.00 -7.06
CA PRO A 112 -1.12 -5.45 -7.19
C PRO A 112 -0.66 -6.22 -5.93
N TRP A 113 0.32 -5.68 -5.21
CA TRP A 113 0.87 -6.30 -4.00
C TRP A 113 -0.12 -6.27 -2.84
N THR A 114 -0.86 -5.17 -2.69
CA THR A 114 -1.94 -5.09 -1.70
C THR A 114 -3.26 -5.62 -2.25
N GLY A 115 -3.39 -5.78 -3.57
CA GLY A 115 -4.63 -6.20 -4.23
C GLY A 115 -5.74 -5.16 -4.11
N LYS A 116 -5.39 -3.88 -3.94
CA LYS A 116 -6.36 -2.78 -3.81
C LYS A 116 -5.73 -1.41 -4.11
N CYS A 117 -6.56 -0.38 -4.15
CA CYS A 117 -6.12 1.00 -4.30
C CYS A 117 -5.31 1.49 -3.10
N ILE A 118 -4.31 2.31 -3.40
CA ILE A 118 -3.65 3.23 -2.48
C ILE A 118 -4.24 4.61 -2.76
N GLY A 119 -4.77 5.25 -1.72
CA GLY A 119 -5.38 6.56 -1.80
C GLY A 119 -4.95 7.41 -0.62
N LYS A 120 -5.49 8.63 -0.56
CA LYS A 120 -5.11 9.64 0.43
C LYS A 120 -5.08 9.13 1.88
N LYS A 121 -6.02 8.25 2.27
CA LYS A 121 -6.11 7.71 3.65
C LYS A 121 -5.09 6.61 3.94
N THR A 122 -4.57 5.93 2.92
CA THR A 122 -3.61 4.82 3.08
C THR A 122 -2.19 5.18 2.68
N LEU A 123 -1.99 6.33 2.03
CA LEU A 123 -0.70 6.76 1.49
C LEU A 123 0.40 6.85 2.56
N TYR A 124 0.09 7.39 3.74
CA TYR A 124 1.05 7.45 4.85
C TYR A 124 1.52 6.05 5.28
N TRP A 125 0.58 5.13 5.47
CA TRP A 125 0.89 3.74 5.85
C TRP A 125 1.68 3.02 4.75
N PHE A 126 1.42 3.35 3.48
CA PHE A 126 2.14 2.79 2.35
C PHE A 126 3.61 3.21 2.37
N TYR A 127 3.89 4.50 2.59
CA TYR A 127 5.27 4.96 2.76
C TYR A 127 5.95 4.36 3.99
N LEU A 128 5.25 4.25 5.12
CA LEU A 128 5.79 3.58 6.30
C LEU A 128 6.16 2.12 6.01
N PHE A 129 5.31 1.39 5.29
CA PHE A 129 5.60 0.04 4.83
C PHE A 129 6.85 -0.01 3.94
N LEU A 130 6.98 0.89 2.96
CA LEU A 130 8.16 0.97 2.09
C LEU A 130 9.45 1.22 2.87
N TRP A 131 9.40 2.10 3.88
CA TRP A 131 10.55 2.33 4.77
C TRP A 131 10.89 1.09 5.59
N MET A 132 9.89 0.45 6.20
CA MET A 132 10.10 -0.74 7.03
C MET A 132 10.63 -1.92 6.23
N ILE A 133 10.12 -2.17 5.02
CA ILE A 133 10.63 -3.26 4.17
C ILE A 133 12.06 -3.00 3.72
N CYS A 134 12.46 -1.76 3.39
CA CYS A 134 13.85 -1.44 3.06
C CYS A 134 14.80 -1.68 4.24
N ILE A 135 14.41 -1.27 5.45
CA ILE A 135 15.16 -1.52 6.68
C ILE A 135 15.28 -3.02 6.94
N HIS A 136 14.17 -3.75 6.83
CA HIS A 136 14.12 -5.20 7.03
C HIS A 136 15.02 -5.94 6.04
N MET A 137 14.98 -5.59 4.74
CA MET A 137 15.83 -6.20 3.72
C MET A 137 17.31 -5.92 3.97
N THR A 138 17.65 -4.69 4.35
CA THR A 138 19.04 -4.31 4.68
C THR A 138 19.56 -5.11 5.88
N PHE A 139 18.76 -5.20 6.95
CA PHE A 139 19.12 -6.02 8.10
C PHE A 139 19.21 -7.50 7.72
N GLY A 140 18.23 -8.06 7.01
CA GLY A 140 18.23 -9.46 6.61
C GLY A 140 19.45 -9.85 5.77
N ILE A 141 19.86 -9.00 4.82
CA ILE A 141 21.09 -9.24 4.05
C ILE A 141 22.31 -9.16 4.96
N GLY A 142 22.40 -8.15 5.82
CA GLY A 142 23.51 -7.98 6.76
C GLY A 142 23.66 -9.15 7.73
N THR A 143 22.55 -9.69 8.25
CA THR A 143 22.57 -10.86 9.14
C THR A 143 23.01 -12.11 8.41
N VAL A 144 22.49 -12.38 7.20
CA VAL A 144 22.94 -13.51 6.38
C VAL A 144 24.45 -13.43 6.14
N VAL A 145 24.97 -12.26 5.75
CA VAL A 145 26.41 -12.05 5.55
C VAL A 145 27.20 -12.29 6.85
N TYR A 146 26.75 -11.74 7.98
CA TYR A 146 27.38 -11.93 9.29
C TYR A 146 27.50 -13.41 9.66
N TYR A 147 26.42 -14.18 9.53
CA TYR A 147 26.42 -15.61 9.84
C TYR A 147 27.24 -16.43 8.83
N CYS A 148 27.20 -16.09 7.53
CA CYS A 148 28.00 -16.76 6.50
C CYS A 148 29.50 -16.51 6.62
N ILE A 149 29.92 -15.34 7.11
CA ILE A 149 31.34 -15.01 7.31
C ILE A 149 31.80 -15.53 8.68
N GLY A 150 31.04 -15.27 9.75
CA GLY A 150 31.40 -15.69 11.11
C GLY A 150 31.44 -17.20 11.29
N GLY A 151 30.52 -17.94 10.66
CA GLY A 151 30.51 -19.41 10.68
C GLY A 151 31.63 -20.07 9.89
N ARG A 152 32.42 -19.32 9.09
CA ARG A 152 33.63 -19.83 8.44
C ARG A 152 34.88 -19.71 9.32
N THR A 153 34.81 -18.96 10.42
CA THR A 153 35.96 -18.64 11.28
C THR A 153 35.99 -19.41 12.61
N SER A 154 34.95 -20.20 12.88
CA SER A 154 34.81 -21.08 14.05
C SER A 154 34.93 -22.54 13.63
#